data_AF-A0A1E4ENH7-F1
#
_entry.id   AF-A0A1E4ENH7-F1
#
_cell.length_a   1.000
_cell.length_b   1.000
_cell.length_c   1.000
_cell.angle_alpha   90.00
_cell.angle_beta   90.00
_cell.angle_gamma   90.00
#
_symmetry.space_group_name_H-M   'P 1'
#
loop_
_entity.id
_entity.type
_entity.pdbx_description
1 polymer ?
#
loop_
_entity_poly.entity_id
_entity_poly.type
_entity_poly.pdbx_seq_one_letter_code
_entity_poly.pdbx_strand_id
1 'polypeptide(L)' 'MTLIRNEQTKLLATYLNGLGVAVFAVGSLAPVFSSLYGDRGPSAFMAAVSILCVLASGILHLMGRRVLRRLEP' A
#
# COMPACT_ATOMS: atom_id res chain seq x y z
N MET A 1 5.62 -20.12 24.00
CA MET A 1 4.37 -19.47 23.55
C MET A 1 4.61 -18.19 22.74
N THR A 2 5.78 -17.52 22.85
CA THR A 2 6.11 -16.28 22.13
C THR A 2 6.38 -16.47 20.63
N LEU A 3 6.93 -17.61 20.22
CA LEU A 3 7.23 -17.95 18.82
C LEU A 3 6.01 -17.86 17.88
N ILE A 4 4.86 -18.42 18.27
CA ILE A 4 3.63 -18.42 17.44
C ILE A 4 3.13 -16.98 17.22
N ARG A 5 3.17 -16.15 18.27
CA ARG A 5 2.74 -14.74 18.21
C ARG A 5 3.66 -13.90 17.32
N ASN A 6 4.97 -14.18 17.34
CA ASN A 6 5.93 -13.51 16.46
C ASN A 6 5.72 -13.88 14.98
N GLU A 7 5.45 -15.15 14.68
CA GLU A 7 5.15 -15.59 13.30
C GLU A 7 3.84 -15.00 12.77
N GLN A 8 2.78 -14.93 13.60
CA GLN A 8 1.55 -14.21 13.23
C GLN A 8 1.79 -12.72 12.97
N THR A 9 2.63 -12.09 13.79
CA THR A 9 3.01 -10.68 13.65
C THR A 9 3.77 -10.44 12.33
N LYS A 10 4.67 -11.36 11.95
CA LYS A 10 5.35 -11.33 10.65
C LYS A 10 4.37 -11.50 9.48
N LEU A 11 3.47 -12.48 9.55
CA LEU A 11 2.47 -12.70 8.51
C LEU A 11 1.60 -11.46 8.27
N LEU A 12 1.14 -10.80 9.34
CA LEU A 12 0.38 -9.56 9.25
C LEU A 12 1.20 -8.43 8.62
N ALA A 13 2.45 -8.27 9.02
CA ALA A 13 3.33 -7.24 8.47
C ALA A 13 3.59 -7.46 6.96
N THR A 14 3.79 -8.71 6.54
CA THR A 14 3.95 -9.08 5.13
C THR A 14 2.68 -8.81 4.34
N TYR A 15 1.51 -9.14 4.88
CA TYR A 15 0.23 -8.86 4.24
C TYR A 15 0.00 -7.35 4.04
N LEU A 16 0.23 -6.54 5.08
CA LEU A 16 0.10 -5.08 5.00
C LEU A 16 1.07 -4.47 3.98
N ASN A 17 2.31 -4.99 3.93
CA ASN A 17 3.28 -4.56 2.92
C ASN A 17 2.83 -4.91 1.50
N GLY A 18 2.34 -6.14 1.28
CA GLY A 18 1.79 -6.57 0.00
C GLY A 18 0.59 -5.73 -0.45
N LEU A 19 -0.32 -5.41 0.47
CA LEU A 19 -1.45 -4.54 0.18
C LEU A 19 -0.99 -3.12 -0.18
N GLY A 20 0.01 -2.59 0.52
CA GLY A 20 0.61 -1.29 0.19
C GLY A 20 1.20 -1.26 -1.23
N VAL A 21 1.92 -2.32 -1.62
CA VAL A 21 2.45 -2.46 -2.99
C VAL A 21 1.32 -2.56 -4.02
N ALA A 22 0.27 -3.34 -3.74
CA ALA A 22 -0.88 -3.47 -4.65
C ALA A 22 -1.63 -2.15 -4.83
N VAL A 23 -1.89 -1.41 -3.74
CA VAL A 23 -2.53 -0.09 -3.79
C VAL A 23 -1.68 0.91 -4.55
N PHE A 24 -0.36 0.88 -4.35
CA PHE A 24 0.56 1.73 -5.11
C PHE A 24 0.55 1.38 -6.60
N ALA A 25 0.73 0.10 -6.94
CA ALA A 25 0.79 -0.36 -8.33
C ALA A 25 -0.52 -0.10 -9.05
N VAL A 26 -1.65 -0.58 -8.53
CA VAL A 26 -2.96 -0.43 -9.20
C VAL A 26 -3.44 1.02 -9.14
N GLY A 27 -3.33 1.68 -7.98
CA GLY A 27 -3.87 3.03 -7.78
C GLY A 27 -3.10 4.13 -8.52
N SER A 28 -1.81 3.94 -8.78
CA SER A 28 -1.01 4.89 -9.57
C SER A 28 -0.93 4.53 -11.05
N LEU A 29 -0.79 3.23 -11.41
CA LEU A 29 -0.63 2.84 -12.81
C LEU A 29 -1.96 2.94 -13.57
N ALA A 30 -3.10 2.63 -12.95
CA ALA A 30 -4.40 2.72 -13.63
C ALA A 30 -4.70 4.14 -14.19
N PRO A 31 -4.54 5.24 -13.43
CA PRO A 31 -4.72 6.58 -13.98
C PRO A 31 -3.64 6.96 -15.01
N VAL A 32 -2.41 6.43 -14.91
CA VAL A 32 -1.39 6.64 -15.96
C VAL A 32 -1.84 6.03 -17.27
N PHE A 33 -2.29 4.77 -17.28
CA PHE A 33 -2.84 4.15 -18.48
C PHE A 33 -4.09 4.86 -18.99
N SER A 34 -4.98 5.29 -18.10
CA SER A 34 -6.17 6.06 -18.48
C SER A 34 -5.81 7.39 -19.14
N SER A 35 -4.70 8.04 -18.74
CA SER A 35 -4.20 9.26 -19.36
C SER A 35 -3.52 9.03 -20.72
N LEU A 36 -2.89 7.87 -20.93
CA LEU A 36 -2.21 7.51 -22.18
C LEU A 36 -3.18 7.06 -23.28
N TYR A 37 -4.28 6.40 -22.91
CA TYR A 37 -5.23 5.80 -23.86
C TYR A 37 -6.59 6.51 -23.93
N GLY A 38 -6.84 7.50 -23.07
CA GLY A 38 -8.12 8.22 -23.02
C GLY A 38 -8.14 9.48 -23.88
N ASP A 39 -9.24 9.70 -24.62
CA ASP A 39 -9.49 10.94 -25.40
C ASP A 39 -9.65 12.20 -24.53
N ARG A 40 -9.80 12.03 -23.21
CA ARG A 40 -9.87 13.12 -22.22
C ARG A 40 -8.62 13.06 -21.36
N GLY A 41 -7.80 14.11 -21.40
CA GLY A 41 -6.57 14.24 -20.62
C GLY A 41 -6.77 14.07 -19.10
N PRO A 42 -5.67 13.95 -18.34
CA PRO A 42 -5.73 13.59 -16.91
C PRO A 42 -6.57 14.60 -16.12
N SER A 43 -7.65 14.11 -15.50
CA SER A 43 -8.52 14.94 -14.67
C SER A 43 -7.89 15.16 -13.30
N ALA A 44 -8.15 16.33 -12.69
CA ALA A 44 -7.72 16.63 -11.32
C ALA A 44 -8.20 15.57 -10.30
N PHE A 45 -9.33 14.91 -10.58
CA PHE A 45 -9.86 13.81 -9.79
C PHE A 45 -8.95 12.56 -9.85
N MET A 46 -8.46 12.19 -11.04
CA MET A 46 -7.53 11.06 -11.19
C MET A 46 -6.19 11.33 -10.50
N ALA A 47 -5.68 12.56 -10.59
CA ALA A 47 -4.47 12.97 -9.87
C ALA A 47 -4.66 12.89 -8.35
N ALA A 48 -5.81 13.36 -7.83
CA ALA A 48 -6.14 13.27 -6.41
C ALA A 48 -6.24 11.82 -5.91
N VAL A 49 -6.87 10.93 -6.69
CA VAL A 49 -6.98 9.49 -6.36
C VAL A 49 -5.61 8.82 -6.33
N SER A 50 -4.73 9.15 -7.28
CA SER A 50 -3.35 8.62 -7.31
C SER A 50 -2.56 9.05 -6.06
N ILE A 51 -2.61 10.35 -5.70
CA ILE A 51 -1.98 10.88 -4.48
C ILE A 51 -2.52 10.18 -3.24
N LEU A 52 -3.84 9.98 -3.17
CA LEU A 52 -4.48 9.29 -2.05
C LEU A 52 -4.01 7.83 -1.94
N CYS A 53 -3.88 7.11 -3.06
CA CYS A 53 -3.35 5.75 -3.09
C CYS A 53 -1.88 5.69 -2.64
N VAL A 54 -1.03 6.64 -3.06
CA VAL A 54 0.36 6.71 -2.60
C VAL A 54 0.42 6.95 -1.09
N LEU A 55 -0.39 7.88 -0.56
CA LEU A 55 -0.48 8.14 0.87
C LEU A 55 -0.98 6.92 1.65
N ALA A 56 -2.02 6.26 1.15
CA ALA A 56 -2.55 5.03 1.74
C ALA A 56 -1.49 3.92 1.76
N SER A 57 -0.77 3.71 0.66
CA SER A 57 0.34 2.76 0.57
C SER A 57 1.43 3.05 1.61
N GLY A 58 1.84 4.31 1.74
CA GLY A 58 2.83 4.74 2.74
C GLY A 58 2.37 4.47 4.17
N ILE A 59 1.10 4.75 4.49
CA ILE A 59 0.51 4.46 5.80
C ILE A 59 0.53 2.95 6.08
N LEU A 60 0.11 2.12 5.13
CA LEU A 60 0.13 0.66 5.29
C LEU A 60 1.55 0.11 5.48
N HIS A 61 2.53 0.63 4.75
CA HIS A 61 3.92 0.24 4.91
C HIS A 61 4.46 0.61 6.31
N LEU A 62 4.14 1.82 6.81
CA LEU A 62 4.49 2.26 8.16
C LEU A 62 3.79 1.42 9.24
N MET A 63 2.53 1.02 9.01
CA MET A 63 1.83 0.10 9.90
C MET A 63 2.52 -1.27 9.94
N GLY A 64 2.92 -1.83 8.79
CA GLY A 64 3.73 -3.05 8.73
C GLY A 64 5.03 -2.95 9.54
N ARG A 65 5.78 -1.83 9.39
CA ARG A 65 6.99 -1.57 10.20
C ARG A 65 6.71 -1.45 11.69
N ARG A 66 5.58 -0.84 12.09
CA ARG A 66 5.19 -0.73 13.51
C ARG A 66 4.76 -2.08 14.10
N VAL A 67 4.11 -2.92 13.31
CA VAL A 67 3.73 -4.30 13.70
C VAL A 67 4.99 -5.14 13.93
N LEU A 68 5.98 -5.09 13.03
CA LEU A 68 7.29 -5.74 13.20
C LEU A 68 8.08 -5.23 14.42
N ARG A 69 7.88 -3.99 14.85
CA ARG A 69 8.53 -3.45 16.07
C ARG A 69 7.97 -4.02 17.38
N ARG A 70 6.86 -4.77 17.33
CA ARG A 70 6.29 -5.46 18.51
C ARG A 70 6.81 -6.87 18.73
N LEU A 71 7.82 -7.34 17.99
CA LEU A 71 8.44 -8.63 18.26
C LEU A 71 9.11 -8.62 19.65
N GLU A 72 8.75 -9.62 20.46
CA GLU A 72 9.37 -9.87 21.76
C GLU A 72 10.42 -10.99 21.62
N PRO A 73 11.59 -10.86 22.29
CA PRO A 73 12.68 -11.83 22.22
C PRO A 73 12.32 -13.20 22.82
#